data_AF-A0A0L0GCX2-F1
#
_entry.id   AF-A0A0L0GCX2-F1
#
_cell.length_a   1.000
_cell.length_b   1.000
_cell.length_c   1.000
_cell.angle_alpha   90.00
_cell.angle_beta   90.00
_cell.angle_gamma   90.00
#
_symmetry.space_group_name_H-M   'P 1'
#
loop_
_entity.id
_entity.type
_entity.pdbx_description
1 polymer ?
#
loop_
_entity_poly.entity_id
_entity_poly.type
_entity_poly.pdbx_seq_one_letter_code
_entity_poly.pdbx_strand_id
1 'polypeptide(L)' 'MSVTITTSLGDLKLELFIDLCPRACENFLALCGSGYYEGLEILPTPVKEASVYGEEPLTARYTLH' A
#
# COMPACT_ATOMS: atom_id res chain seq x y z
N MET A 1 -0.04 2.85 15.33
CA MET A 1 1.16 3.03 14.48
C MET A 1 0.69 3.27 13.06
N SER A 2 1.35 4.10 12.26
CA SER A 2 0.92 4.41 10.88
C SER A 2 2.02 4.16 9.87
N VAL A 3 1.65 3.76 8.65
CA VAL A 3 2.56 3.56 7.53
C VAL A 3 2.05 4.37 6.33
N THR A 4 2.96 4.99 5.59
CA THR A 4 2.63 5.70 4.36
C THR A 4 3.13 4.91 3.17
N ILE A 5 2.22 4.57 2.26
CA ILE A 5 2.52 3.97 0.95
C ILE A 5 2.50 5.09 -0.07
N THR A 6 3.64 5.38 -0.66
CA THR A 6 3.77 6.34 -1.76
C THR A 6 3.46 5.63 -3.07
N THR A 7 2.43 6.08 -3.76
CA THR A 7 2.10 5.60 -5.11
C THR A 7 2.35 6.69 -6.13
N SER A 8 2.45 6.33 -7.41
CA SER A 8 2.53 7.32 -8.49
C SER A 8 1.36 8.34 -8.53
N LEU A 9 0.19 8.02 -7.95
CA LEU A 9 -0.96 8.93 -7.85
C LEU A 9 -1.05 9.68 -6.51
N GLY A 10 -0.07 9.49 -5.61
CA GLY A 10 -0.01 10.15 -4.31
C GLY A 10 0.19 9.20 -3.14
N ASP A 11 0.22 9.77 -1.94
CA ASP A 11 0.50 9.05 -0.70
C ASP A 11 -0.78 8.52 -0.05
N LEU A 12 -0.77 7.22 0.26
CA LEU A 12 -1.80 6.54 1.03
C LEU A 12 -1.32 6.35 2.47
N LYS A 13 -1.93 7.06 3.40
CA LYS A 13 -1.64 6.90 4.83
C LYS A 13 -2.56 5.84 5.43
N LEU A 14 -1.96 4.79 6.00
CA LEU A 14 -2.65 3.68 6.64
C LEU A 14 -2.39 3.69 8.15
N GLU A 15 -3.43 3.46 8.94
CA GLU A 15 -3.30 3.19 10.37
C GLU A 15 -3.38 1.69 10.65
N LEU A 16 -2.39 1.18 11.38
CA LEU A 16 -2.32 -0.22 11.77
C LEU A 16 -2.91 -0.39 13.18
N PHE A 17 -3.93 -1.25 13.27
CA PHE A 17 -4.56 -1.67 14.52
C PHE A 17 -3.75 -2.82 15.17
N ILE A 18 -2.56 -2.48 15.69
CA ILE A 18 -1.65 -3.46 16.29
C ILE A 18 -2.28 -4.14 17.51
N ASP A 19 -3.13 -3.44 18.26
CA ASP A 19 -3.80 -3.98 19.44
C ASP A 19 -4.79 -5.11 19.09
N LEU A 20 -5.47 -5.00 17.94
CA LEU A 20 -6.42 -6.02 17.49
C LEU A 20 -5.72 -7.15 16.73
N CYS A 21 -4.74 -6.81 15.89
CA CYS A 21 -4.14 -7.72 14.92
C CYS A 21 -2.60 -7.67 14.94
N PRO A 22 -1.94 -8.02 16.05
CA PRO A 22 -0.50 -7.80 16.22
C PRO A 22 0.34 -8.60 15.21
N ARG A 23 0.01 -9.87 14.97
CA ARG A 23 0.74 -10.73 14.03
C ARG A 23 0.63 -10.26 12.58
N ALA A 24 -0.54 -9.76 12.18
CA ALA A 24 -0.76 -9.26 10.84
C ALA A 24 0.03 -7.97 10.61
N CYS A 25 0.02 -7.07 11.60
CA CYS A 25 0.79 -5.83 11.55
C CYS A 25 2.30 -6.11 11.50
N GLU A 26 2.79 -7.04 12.31
CA GLU A 26 4.22 -7.43 12.31
C GLU A 26 4.65 -8.01 10.96
N ASN A 27 3.88 -8.95 10.40
CA ASN A 27 4.19 -9.53 9.09
C ASN A 27 4.14 -8.47 7.98
N PHE A 28 3.15 -7.58 8.00
CA PHE A 28 3.06 -6.49 7.03
C PHE A 28 4.27 -5.56 7.10
N LEU A 29 4.67 -5.13 8.30
CA LEU A 29 5.84 -4.29 8.52
C LEU A 29 7.14 -4.98 8.08
N ALA A 30 7.28 -6.28 8.33
CA ALA A 30 8.44 -7.06 7.89
C ALA A 30 8.54 -7.10 6.35
N LEU A 31 7.42 -7.34 5.66
CA LEU A 31 7.35 -7.33 4.19
C LEU A 31 7.60 -5.93 3.61
N CYS A 32 7.10 -4.88 4.27
CA CYS A 32 7.45 -3.51 3.92
C CYS A 32 8.97 -3.28 4.06
N GLY A 33 9.58 -3.65 5.19
CA GLY A 33 11.01 -3.47 5.41
C GLY A 33 11.91 -4.27 4.44
N SER A 34 11.39 -5.35 3.86
CA SER A 34 12.12 -6.19 2.92
C SER A 34 11.98 -5.77 1.44
N GLY A 35 11.29 -4.67 1.13
CA GLY A 35 11.08 -4.26 -0.27
C GLY A 35 10.01 -5.05 -1.00
N TYR A 36 9.22 -5.89 -0.31
CA TYR A 36 8.31 -6.83 -0.99
C TYR A 36 7.22 -6.12 -1.83
N TYR A 37 6.75 -4.97 -1.36
CA TYR A 37 5.71 -4.17 -2.02
C TYR A 37 6.28 -3.05 -2.92
N GLU A 38 7.60 -2.88 -2.98
CA GLU A 38 8.22 -1.93 -3.90
C GLU A 38 8.06 -2.40 -5.34
N GLY A 39 7.65 -1.49 -6.22
CA GLY A 39 7.50 -1.83 -7.64
C GLY A 39 6.21 -2.58 -7.96
N LEU A 40 5.35 -2.87 -6.98
CA LEU A 40 4.09 -3.55 -7.22
C LEU A 40 3.17 -2.64 -8.04
N GLU A 41 2.79 -3.09 -9.23
CA GLU A 41 1.80 -2.44 -10.08
C GLU A 41 0.40 -2.72 -9.54
N ILE A 42 -0.28 -1.68 -9.06
CA ILE A 42 -1.69 -1.78 -8.68
C ILE A 42 -2.50 -1.77 -9.97
N LEU A 43 -2.85 -2.95 -10.45
CA LEU A 43 -3.76 -3.08 -11.59
C LEU A 43 -5.17 -2.64 -11.16
N PRO A 44 -5.86 -1.80 -11.95
CA PRO A 44 -7.27 -1.54 -11.75
C PRO A 44 -8.03 -2.83 -12.06
N THR A 45 -8.33 -3.63 -11.04
CA THR A 45 -9.35 -4.65 -11.18
C THR A 45 -10.66 -3.92 -11.49
N PRO A 46 -11.42 -4.31 -12.53
CA PRO A 46 -12.68 -3.67 -12.83
C PRO A 46 -13.72 -4.06 -11.77
N VAL A 47 -13.68 -3.40 -10.62
CA VAL A 47 -14.83 -3.32 -9.74
C VAL A 47 -15.76 -2.31 -10.40
N LYS A 48 -16.93 -2.77 -10.84
CA LYS A 48 -17.86 -2.02 -11.70
C LYS A 48 -18.51 -0.78 -11.06
N GLU A 49 -18.00 -0.31 -9.93
CA GLU A 49 -18.50 0.87 -9.23
C GLU A 49 -17.30 1.77 -8.91
N ALA A 50 -17.28 2.96 -9.52
CA ALA A 50 -16.25 4.01 -9.44
C ALA A 50 -15.00 3.84 -10.32
N SER A 51 -15.17 3.75 -11.65
CA SER A 51 -14.08 3.97 -12.60
C SER A 51 -13.72 5.46 -12.69
N VAL A 52 -12.50 5.81 -12.28
CA VAL A 52 -11.72 6.91 -12.86
C VAL A 52 -10.63 6.25 -13.73
N TYR A 53 -10.61 6.57 -15.01
CA TYR A 53 -9.66 6.03 -15.98
C TYR A 53 -8.29 6.69 -15.80
N GLY A 54 -7.25 5.89 -15.59
CA GLY A 54 -5.84 6.30 -15.67
C GLY A 54 -5.04 5.15 -16.28
N GLU A 55 -4.36 5.43 -17.40
CA GLU A 55 -3.71 4.42 -18.26
C GLU A 55 -2.25 4.10 -17.88
N GLU A 56 -1.78 4.52 -16.70
CA GLU A 56 -0.38 4.35 -16.29
C GLU A 56 -0.20 3.30 -15.19
N PRO A 57 0.82 2.44 -15.30
CA PRO A 57 1.13 1.44 -14.28
C PRO A 57 1.55 2.08 -12.96
N LEU A 58 0.76 1.85 -11.91
CA LEU A 58 0.94 2.49 -10.62
C LEU A 58 2.03 1.80 -9.79
N THR A 59 3.22 2.39 -9.72
CA THR A 59 4.32 1.86 -8.91
C THR A 59 4.19 2.31 -7.45
N ALA A 60 4.22 1.37 -6.49
CA ALA A 60 4.30 1.66 -5.05
C ALA A 60 5.76 1.75 -4.58
N ARG A 61 6.08 2.75 -3.75
CA ARG A 61 7.30 2.92 -2.96
C ARG A 61 6.88 3.25 -1.52
N TYR A 62 7.59 2.80 -0.50
CA TYR A 62 7.24 3.13 0.90
C TYR A 62 8.28 4.06 1.51
N THR A 63 7.85 4.89 2.47
CA THR A 63 8.75 5.67 3.31
C THR A 63 8.29 5.52 4.75
N LEU A 64 9.15 4.94 5.59
CA LEU A 64 8.95 4.81 7.03
C LEU A 64 9.32 6.14 7.70
N HIS A 65 8.36 6.75 8.39
CA HIS A 65 8.57 7.88 9.30
C HIS A 65 8.25 7.46 10.72
#